data_AF-A0A426GC47-F1
#
_entry.id   AF-A0A426GC47-F1
#
_cell.length_a   1.000
_cell.length_b   1.000
_cell.length_c   1.000
_cell.angle_alpha   90.00
_cell.angle_beta   90.00
_cell.angle_gamma   90.00
#
_symmetry.space_group_name_H-M   'P 1'
#
loop_
_entity.id
_entity.type
_entity.pdbx_description
1 polymer ?
#
loop_
_entity_poly.entity_id
_entity_poly.type
_entity_poly.pdbx_seq_one_letter_code
_entity_poly.pdbx_strand_id
1 'polypeptide(L)'
;KADGGQPLLFGSNMALRASAWHQIANEVCRDKVDVMHEDIDISLHLLGKDLKTVYSPRMIAAMSARRMDTSLSSFLNYMRRFKNTFDAHPQHWRKHKPEILFTAMYPAMHLFY
;
A
#
# COMPACT_ATOMS: atom_id res chain seq x y z
N LYS A 1 -3.97 -1.37 7.46
CA LYS A 1 -4.03 -0.46 8.62
C LYS A 1 -2.71 -0.55 9.38
N ALA A 2 -2.15 0.57 9.80
CA ALA A 2 -0.92 0.68 10.58
C ALA A 2 -1.15 1.51 11.85
N ASP A 3 -0.18 1.53 12.76
CA ASP A 3 -0.07 2.45 13.91
C ASP A 3 -1.37 2.74 14.64
N GLY A 4 -1.85 1.76 15.42
CA GLY A 4 -3.09 1.92 16.17
C GLY A 4 -4.37 1.87 15.32
N GLY A 5 -4.28 1.45 14.05
CA GLY A 5 -5.44 1.14 13.21
C GLY A 5 -5.75 2.18 12.13
N GLN A 6 -4.84 3.12 11.88
CA GLN A 6 -4.98 4.08 10.79
C GLN A 6 -4.98 3.37 9.43
N PRO A 7 -5.92 3.67 8.52
CA PRO A 7 -5.95 3.11 7.18
C PRO A 7 -4.71 3.54 6.40
N LEU A 8 -4.24 2.71 5.48
CA LEU A 8 -3.22 3.16 4.52
C LEU A 8 -3.95 3.72 3.30
N LEU A 9 -3.33 4.70 2.64
CA LEU A 9 -3.79 5.18 1.34
C LEU A 9 -3.76 4.04 0.33
N PHE A 10 -4.63 4.15 -0.67
CA PHE A 10 -4.75 3.19 -1.74
C PHE A 10 -4.46 3.90 -3.06
N GLY A 11 -3.40 3.51 -3.76
CA GLY A 11 -2.83 4.27 -4.87
C GLY A 11 -3.79 4.51 -6.03
N SER A 12 -4.73 3.59 -6.28
CA SER A 12 -5.73 3.77 -7.34
C SER A 12 -6.84 4.76 -6.98
N ASN A 13 -7.00 5.10 -5.70
CA ASN A 13 -8.07 5.98 -5.23
C ASN A 13 -7.69 6.61 -3.89
N MET A 14 -6.92 7.70 -3.95
CA MET A 14 -6.52 8.49 -2.80
C MET A 14 -6.58 9.98 -3.11
N ALA A 15 -6.72 10.79 -2.06
CA ALA A 15 -6.60 12.23 -2.12
C ALA A 15 -5.69 12.70 -0.99
N LEU A 16 -4.78 13.61 -1.31
CA LEU A 16 -3.84 14.19 -0.36
C LEU A 16 -3.94 15.71 -0.41
N ARG A 17 -3.95 16.37 0.75
CA ARG A 17 -3.85 17.83 0.82
C ARG A 17 -2.47 18.25 0.34
N ALA A 18 -2.38 19.28 -0.50
CA ALA A 18 -1.10 19.82 -0.95
C ALA A 18 -0.18 20.19 0.23
N SER A 19 -0.75 20.75 1.32
CA SER A 19 0.01 21.05 2.54
C SER A 19 0.57 19.83 3.25
N ALA A 20 -0.09 18.67 3.19
CA ALA A 20 0.42 17.42 3.73
C ALA A 20 1.52 16.85 2.81
N TRP A 21 1.33 16.92 1.49
CA TRP A 21 2.35 16.50 0.53
C TRP A 21 3.68 17.24 0.73
N HIS A 22 3.64 18.57 0.84
CA HIS A 22 4.87 19.36 1.03
C HIS A 22 5.66 19.00 2.30
N GLN A 23 5.01 18.44 3.33
CA GLN A 23 5.71 18.01 4.55
C GLN A 23 6.53 16.74 4.36
N ILE A 24 6.18 15.90 3.38
CA ILE A 24 6.79 14.58 3.18
C ILE A 24 7.47 14.41 1.83
N ALA A 25 7.28 15.34 0.88
CA ALA A 25 7.75 15.21 -0.51
C ALA A 25 9.28 15.00 -0.64
N ASN A 26 10.07 15.49 0.32
CA ASN A 26 11.52 15.32 0.36
C ASN A 26 11.97 14.11 1.20
N GLU A 27 11.03 13.41 1.83
CA GLU A 27 11.29 12.28 2.71
C GLU A 27 10.87 10.94 2.09
N VAL A 28 9.84 10.95 1.22
CA VAL A 28 9.37 9.75 0.50
C VAL A 28 10.50 9.01 -0.21
N CYS A 29 10.46 7.69 -0.15
CA CYS A 29 11.57 6.86 -0.60
C CYS A 29 11.66 6.82 -2.13
N ARG A 30 12.83 7.15 -2.68
CA ARG A 30 13.11 7.02 -4.12
C ARG A 30 13.37 5.55 -4.47
N ASP A 31 12.31 4.77 -4.61
CA ASP A 31 12.35 3.33 -4.93
C ASP A 31 12.62 3.02 -6.41
N LYS A 32 13.82 3.40 -6.92
CA LYS A 32 14.17 3.18 -8.34
C LYS A 32 14.20 1.71 -8.76
N VAL A 33 14.42 0.81 -7.80
CA VAL A 33 14.49 -0.64 -8.03
C VAL A 33 13.11 -1.31 -8.01
N ASP A 34 12.05 -0.55 -7.70
CA ASP A 34 10.64 -0.95 -7.77
C ASP A 34 10.33 -2.18 -6.88
N VAL A 35 10.70 -2.09 -5.60
CA VAL A 35 10.55 -3.16 -4.59
C VAL A 35 9.59 -2.82 -3.45
N MET A 36 9.01 -1.62 -3.43
CA MET A 36 8.09 -1.09 -2.43
C MET A 36 6.75 -0.67 -3.06
N HIS A 37 5.78 -0.39 -2.20
CA HIS A 37 4.50 0.21 -2.58
C HIS A 37 4.54 1.70 -2.26
N GLU A 38 4.47 2.54 -3.29
CA GLU A 38 4.58 3.99 -3.16
C GLU A 38 3.42 4.60 -2.36
N ASP A 39 2.22 4.04 -2.46
CA ASP A 39 1.04 4.48 -1.70
C ASP A 39 1.16 4.14 -0.20
N ILE A 40 1.75 2.98 0.12
CA ILE A 40 2.09 2.60 1.49
C ILE A 40 3.22 3.48 2.02
N ASP A 41 4.30 3.70 1.25
CA ASP A 41 5.41 4.60 1.61
C ASP A 41 4.90 6.01 1.98
N ILE A 42 4.11 6.62 1.10
CA ILE A 42 3.44 7.92 1.36
C ILE A 42 2.63 7.84 2.65
N SER A 43 1.85 6.78 2.86
CA SER A 43 1.05 6.62 4.07
C SER A 43 1.92 6.63 5.32
N LEU A 44 3.01 5.86 5.33
CA LEU A 44 3.90 5.76 6.49
C LEU A 44 4.58 7.10 6.79
N HIS A 45 5.05 7.83 5.78
CA HIS A 45 5.58 9.18 5.97
C HIS A 45 4.55 10.16 6.54
N LEU A 46 3.27 10.09 6.12
CA LEU A 46 2.21 10.90 6.71
C LEU A 46 2.01 10.57 8.19
N LEU A 47 1.94 9.28 8.52
CA LEU A 47 1.81 8.82 9.91
C LEU A 47 3.01 9.28 10.76
N GLY A 48 4.22 9.26 10.20
CA GLY A 48 5.45 9.73 10.87
C GLY A 48 5.50 11.23 11.14
N LYS A 49 4.61 12.01 10.51
CA LYS A 49 4.39 13.44 10.79
C LYS A 49 3.15 13.70 11.64
N ASP A 50 2.63 12.67 12.32
CA ASP A 50 1.38 12.70 13.10
C ASP A 50 0.14 13.12 12.27
N LEU A 51 0.21 13.01 10.95
CA LEU A 51 -0.92 13.27 10.06
C LEU A 51 -1.83 12.04 10.01
N LYS A 52 -3.13 12.30 9.85
CA LYS A 52 -4.14 11.24 9.82
C LYS A 52 -4.51 10.87 8.40
N THR A 53 -4.52 9.57 8.14
CA THR A 53 -5.16 8.97 6.97
C THR A 53 -6.56 8.49 7.36
N VAL A 54 -7.54 8.67 6.47
CA VAL A 54 -8.94 8.31 6.74
C VAL A 54 -9.56 7.60 5.54
N TYR A 55 -10.49 6.69 5.82
CA TYR A 55 -11.32 6.08 4.79
C TYR A 55 -12.54 6.97 4.51
N SER A 56 -12.85 7.21 3.23
CA SER A 56 -14.04 7.94 2.81
C SER A 56 -14.97 7.01 2.03
N PRO A 57 -16.17 6.66 2.55
CA PRO A 57 -17.11 5.78 1.84
C PRO A 57 -17.70 6.43 0.58
N ARG A 58 -17.52 7.74 0.40
CA ARG A 58 -18.01 8.50 -0.77
C ARG A 58 -16.99 8.57 -1.91
N MET A 59 -15.75 8.17 -1.66
CA MET A 59 -14.69 8.20 -2.66
C MET A 59 -14.65 6.84 -3.34
N ILE A 60 -15.47 6.67 -4.38
CA ILE A 60 -15.69 5.39 -5.07
C ILE A 60 -15.02 5.45 -6.44
N ALA A 61 -14.16 4.48 -6.73
CA ALA A 61 -13.50 4.34 -8.03
C ALA A 61 -13.48 2.87 -8.44
N ALA A 62 -13.73 2.60 -9.72
CA ALA A 62 -13.54 1.28 -10.29
C ALA A 62 -12.04 0.98 -10.43
N MET A 63 -11.66 -0.27 -10.17
CA MET A 63 -10.30 -0.76 -10.38
C MET A 63 -10.36 -2.11 -11.10
N SER A 64 -9.40 -2.33 -11.99
CA SER A 64 -9.23 -3.64 -12.63
C SER A 64 -8.50 -4.60 -11.71
N ALA A 65 -8.90 -5.87 -11.62
CA ALA A 65 -8.18 -6.89 -10.87
C ALA A 65 -7.02 -7.51 -11.70
N ARG A 66 -6.41 -6.73 -12.61
CA ARG A 66 -5.33 -7.15 -13.52
C ARG A 66 -4.16 -7.85 -12.84
N ARG A 67 -3.90 -7.59 -11.55
CA ARG A 67 -2.84 -8.28 -10.81
C ARG A 67 -3.11 -9.78 -10.66
N MET A 68 -4.38 -10.19 -10.64
CA MET A 68 -4.76 -11.60 -10.55
C MET A 68 -4.48 -12.37 -11.84
N ASP A 69 -4.41 -11.69 -12.98
CA ASP A 69 -4.09 -12.26 -14.30
C ASP A 69 -2.56 -12.33 -14.57
N THR A 70 -1.73 -11.82 -13.67
CA THR A 70 -0.27 -11.91 -13.84
C THR A 70 0.26 -13.27 -13.42
N SER A 71 1.46 -13.64 -13.89
CA SER A 71 2.14 -14.86 -13.45
C SER A 71 2.32 -14.93 -11.94
N LEU A 72 2.37 -16.14 -11.38
CA LEU A 72 2.54 -16.35 -9.94
C LEU A 72 3.80 -15.64 -9.40
N SER A 73 4.91 -15.67 -10.14
CA SER A 73 6.15 -15.00 -9.75
C SER A 73 5.99 -13.48 -9.68
N SER A 74 5.32 -12.87 -10.66
CA SER A 74 5.00 -11.45 -10.67
C SER A 74 4.08 -11.09 -9.50
N PHE A 75 3.05 -11.89 -9.26
CA PHE A 75 2.12 -11.70 -8.16
C PHE A 75 2.81 -11.77 -6.79
N LEU A 76 3.65 -12.79 -6.57
CA LEU A 76 4.42 -12.95 -5.33
C LEU A 76 5.41 -11.80 -5.11
N ASN A 77 6.06 -11.32 -6.18
CA ASN A 77 6.94 -10.15 -6.10
C ASN A 77 6.14 -8.91 -5.70
N TYR A 78 4.96 -8.69 -6.27
CA TYR A 78 4.07 -7.60 -5.91
C TYR A 78 3.62 -7.70 -4.44
N MET A 79 3.21 -8.88 -3.96
CA MET A 79 2.86 -9.11 -2.55
C MET A 79 4.04 -8.89 -1.59
N ARG A 80 5.27 -9.20 -2.01
CA ARG A 80 6.48 -8.98 -1.20
C ARG A 80 6.73 -7.49 -0.92
N ARG A 81 6.28 -6.59 -1.80
CA ARG A 81 6.43 -5.14 -1.61
C ARG A 81 5.78 -4.64 -0.33
N PHE A 82 4.69 -5.26 0.13
CA PHE A 82 4.10 -4.97 1.45
C PHE A 82 5.09 -5.19 2.59
N LYS A 83 5.86 -6.29 2.55
CA LYS A 83 6.88 -6.56 3.56
C LYS A 83 8.03 -5.56 3.43
N ASN A 84 8.58 -5.41 2.23
CA ASN A 84 9.71 -4.53 1.96
C ASN A 84 9.46 -3.08 2.39
N THR A 85 8.26 -2.56 2.10
CA THR A 85 7.91 -1.18 2.46
C THR A 85 7.90 -0.98 3.98
N PHE A 86 7.36 -1.94 4.74
CA PHE A 86 7.38 -1.86 6.20
C PHE A 86 8.76 -2.13 6.80
N ASP A 87 9.58 -3.00 6.19
CA ASP A 87 10.96 -3.22 6.64
C ASP A 87 11.82 -1.95 6.46
N ALA A 88 11.56 -1.15 5.42
CA ALA A 88 12.20 0.14 5.21
C ALA A 88 11.75 1.23 6.21
N HIS A 89 10.68 0.96 6.97
CA HIS A 89 10.02 1.89 7.88
C HIS A 89 9.86 1.27 9.28
N PRO A 90 10.96 0.94 9.98
CA PRO A 90 10.93 0.17 11.23
C PRO A 90 10.20 0.86 12.39
N GLN A 91 9.97 2.17 12.30
CA GLN A 91 9.18 2.94 13.27
C GLN A 91 7.67 2.71 13.15
N HIS A 92 7.21 2.13 12.05
CA HIS A 92 5.79 1.87 11.78
C HIS A 92 5.47 0.38 11.89
N TRP A 93 4.26 0.06 12.33
CA TRP A 93 3.86 -1.33 12.54
C TRP A 93 2.43 -1.62 12.10
N ARG A 94 2.14 -2.89 11.85
CA ARG A 94 0.80 -3.38 11.48
C ARG A 94 0.53 -4.77 12.03
N LYS A 95 -0.72 -5.01 12.44
CA LYS A 95 -1.19 -6.35 12.84
C LYS A 95 -1.65 -7.19 11.64
N HIS A 96 -2.37 -6.55 10.73
CA HIS A 96 -3.02 -7.23 9.62
C HIS A 96 -2.11 -7.27 8.39
N LYS A 97 -1.98 -8.46 7.81
CA LYS A 97 -1.13 -8.75 6.64
C LYS A 97 -1.98 -9.28 5.48
N PRO A 98 -2.74 -8.41 4.78
CA PRO A 98 -3.64 -8.84 3.71
C PRO A 98 -2.93 -9.57 2.56
N GLU A 99 -1.65 -9.29 2.34
CA GLU A 99 -0.84 -9.96 1.34
C GLU A 99 -0.73 -11.48 1.54
N ILE A 100 -0.80 -11.97 2.78
CA ILE A 100 -0.80 -13.40 3.09
C ILE A 100 -2.11 -14.04 2.59
N LEU A 101 -3.24 -13.40 2.88
CA LEU A 101 -4.56 -13.84 2.45
C LEU A 101 -4.67 -13.80 0.92
N PHE A 102 -4.26 -12.71 0.28
CA PHE A 102 -4.29 -12.61 -1.18
C PHE A 102 -3.39 -13.64 -1.87
N THR A 103 -2.22 -13.92 -1.29
CA THR A 103 -1.35 -15.00 -1.78
C THR A 103 -2.00 -16.37 -1.67
N ALA A 104 -2.64 -16.67 -0.54
CA ALA A 104 -3.34 -17.94 -0.36
C ALA A 104 -4.51 -18.10 -1.36
N MET A 105 -5.21 -17.00 -1.67
CA MET A 105 -6.35 -17.02 -2.59
C MET A 105 -5.97 -16.91 -4.08
N TYR A 106 -4.71 -16.60 -4.41
CA TYR A 106 -4.27 -16.36 -5.79
C TYR A 106 -4.66 -17.48 -6.77
N PRO A 107 -4.46 -18.78 -6.48
CA PRO A 107 -4.80 -19.84 -7.43
C PRO A 107 -6.28 -19.84 -7.81
N ALA A 108 -7.16 -19.63 -6.84
CA ALA A 108 -8.61 -19.56 -7.09
C ALA A 108 -8.95 -18.30 -7.89
N MET A 109 -8.44 -17.14 -7.48
CA MET A 109 -8.71 -15.88 -8.17
C MET A 109 -8.16 -15.85 -9.60
N HIS A 110 -7.00 -16.46 -9.87
CA HIS A 110 -6.40 -16.55 -11.20
C HIS A 110 -7.19 -17.49 -12.13
N LEU A 111 -7.88 -18.49 -11.59
CA LEU A 111 -8.73 -19.39 -12.38
C LEU A 111 -10.01 -18.71 -12.88
N PHE A 112 -10.52 -17.73 -12.14
CA PHE A 112 -11.80 -17.05 -12.41
C PHE A 112 -11.66 -15.67 -13.08
N TYR A 113 -10.44 -15.24 -13.38
CA TYR A 113 -10.15 -13.98 -14.06
C TYR A 113 -9.58 -14.27 -15.45
#